data_AF-A0A3D8PML0-F1
#
_entry.id   AF-A0A3D8PML0-F1
#
_cell.length_a   1.000
_cell.length_b   1.000
_cell.length_c   1.000
_cell.angle_alpha   90.00
_cell.angle_beta   90.00
_cell.angle_gamma   90.00
#
_symmetry.space_group_name_H-M   'P 1'
#
loop_
_entity.id
_entity.type
_entity.pdbx_description
1 polymer ?
#
loop_
_entity_poly.entity_id
_entity_poly.type
_entity_poly.pdbx_seq_one_letter_code
_entity_poly.pdbx_strand_id
1 'polypeptide(L)'
;MAEISNNDLFQAIKELANNVEDIKVTVGSIENRVTSIEDRVTNIENRLTNVENTVQDIKVEMKEMRAELKQDIRKVDAEVTRLSAELLDAKADITILQQELNIN
;
A
#
# COMPACT_ATOMS: atom_id res chain seq x y z
N MET A 1 42.95 0.55 60.43
CA MET A 1 42.54 0.52 59.01
C MET A 1 43.67 -0.18 58.27
N ALA A 2 43.37 -1.16 57.41
CA ALA A 2 44.41 -1.78 56.59
C ALA A 2 44.96 -0.71 55.63
N GLU A 3 46.27 -0.59 55.54
CA GLU A 3 46.93 0.35 54.62
C GLU A 3 46.83 -0.23 53.21
N ILE A 4 46.30 0.55 52.26
CA ILE A 4 46.24 0.14 50.85
C ILE A 4 47.67 0.13 50.32
N SER A 5 48.11 -1.03 49.84
CA SER A 5 49.44 -1.17 49.27
C SER A 5 49.47 -0.71 47.81
N ASN A 6 50.66 -0.37 47.32
CA ASN A 6 50.87 -0.12 45.88
C ASN A 6 50.49 -1.32 45.00
N ASN A 7 50.55 -2.53 45.54
CA ASN A 7 50.14 -3.75 44.83
C ASN A 7 48.61 -3.82 44.64
N ASP A 8 47.84 -3.39 45.64
CA ASP A 8 46.37 -3.32 45.55
C ASP A 8 45.95 -2.30 44.47
N LEU A 9 46.62 -1.15 44.43
CA LEU A 9 46.41 -0.14 43.40
C LEU A 9 46.76 -0.66 42.00
N PHE A 10 47.89 -1.36 41.86
CA PHE A 10 48.31 -1.92 40.58
C PHE A 10 47.30 -2.96 40.05
N GLN A 11 46.75 -3.78 40.94
CA GLN A 11 45.77 -4.77 40.53
C GLN A 11 44.43 -4.13 40.13
N ALA A 12 43.96 -3.13 40.87
CA ALA A 12 42.77 -2.36 40.49
C ALA A 12 42.94 -1.68 39.12
N ILE A 13 44.13 -1.14 38.82
CA ILE A 13 44.43 -0.54 37.51
C ILE A 13 44.38 -1.59 36.39
N LYS A 14 44.92 -2.79 36.62
CA LYS A 14 44.84 -3.89 35.64
C LYS A 14 43.40 -4.31 35.36
N GLU A 15 42.58 -4.44 36.39
CA GLU A 15 41.16 -4.77 36.24
C GLU A 15 40.41 -3.68 35.47
N LEU A 16 40.66 -2.42 35.79
CA LEU A 16 40.09 -1.29 35.06
C LEU A 16 40.52 -1.30 33.58
N ALA A 17 41.78 -1.57 33.29
CA ALA A 17 42.27 -1.66 31.91
C ALA A 17 41.56 -2.77 31.12
N ASN A 18 41.35 -3.94 31.73
CA ASN A 18 40.61 -5.03 31.10
C ASN A 18 39.15 -4.65 30.84
N ASN A 19 38.47 -4.05 31.84
CA ASN A 19 37.09 -3.60 31.69
C ASN A 19 36.94 -2.55 30.58
N VAL A 20 37.92 -1.65 30.43
CA VAL A 20 37.93 -0.65 29.35
C VAL A 20 38.08 -1.31 27.98
N GLU A 21 38.90 -2.36 27.85
CA GLU A 21 39.02 -3.11 26.60
C GLU A 21 37.71 -3.85 26.26
N ASP A 22 37.05 -4.47 27.24
CA ASP A 22 35.76 -5.13 27.04
C ASP A 22 34.65 -4.13 26.62
N ILE A 23 34.65 -2.94 27.22
CA ILE A 23 33.74 -1.85 26.83
C ILE A 23 34.00 -1.44 25.39
N LYS A 24 35.27 -1.29 24.99
CA LYS A 24 35.64 -0.91 23.61
C LYS A 24 35.15 -1.93 22.59
N VAL A 25 35.30 -3.22 22.89
CA VAL A 25 34.77 -4.30 22.04
C VAL A 25 33.23 -4.22 21.94
N THR A 26 32.56 -4.01 23.06
CA THR A 26 31.09 -3.91 23.11
C THR A 26 30.59 -2.70 22.32
N VAL A 27 31.23 -1.53 22.48
CA VAL A 27 30.90 -0.31 21.73
C VAL A 27 31.08 -0.54 20.23
N GLY A 28 32.18 -1.14 19.79
CA GLY A 28 32.37 -1.45 18.36
C GLY A 28 31.30 -2.40 17.79
N SER A 29 30.84 -3.36 18.59
CA SER A 29 29.72 -4.23 18.20
C SER A 29 28.39 -3.46 18.07
N ILE A 30 28.14 -2.52 18.99
CA ILE A 30 26.96 -1.64 18.94
C ILE A 30 27.02 -0.74 17.70
N GLU A 31 28.15 -0.11 17.42
CA GLU A 31 28.34 0.74 16.23
C GLU A 31 28.00 -0.02 14.94
N ASN A 32 28.53 -1.23 14.77
CA ASN A 32 28.22 -2.07 13.61
C ASN A 32 26.72 -2.41 13.50
N ARG A 33 26.06 -2.68 14.63
CA ARG A 33 24.61 -2.93 14.67
C ARG A 33 23.80 -1.70 14.31
N VAL A 34 24.23 -0.52 14.75
CA VAL A 34 23.58 0.76 14.44
C VAL A 34 23.67 1.04 12.94
N THR A 35 24.85 0.91 12.33
CA THR A 35 25.01 1.07 10.88
C THR A 35 24.11 0.11 10.10
N SER A 36 24.04 -1.17 10.51
CA SER A 36 23.13 -2.13 9.86
C SER A 36 21.65 -1.77 10.02
N ILE A 37 21.26 -1.15 11.15
CA ILE A 37 19.90 -0.67 11.36
C ILE A 37 19.61 0.53 10.45
N GLU A 38 20.55 1.48 10.34
CA GLU A 38 20.43 2.65 9.45
C GLU A 38 20.20 2.21 7.99
N ASP A 39 21.01 1.27 7.48
CA ASP A 39 20.84 0.73 6.12
C ASP A 39 19.46 0.09 5.90
N ARG A 40 18.97 -0.65 6.91
CA ARG A 40 17.65 -1.28 6.87
C ARG A 40 16.53 -0.25 6.89
N VAL A 41 16.67 0.80 7.68
CA VAL A 41 15.69 1.90 7.75
C VAL A 41 15.61 2.62 6.42
N THR A 42 16.75 2.97 5.82
CA THR A 42 16.78 3.59 4.48
C THR A 42 16.15 2.69 3.41
N ASN A 43 16.37 1.37 3.46
CA ASN A 43 15.70 0.44 2.56
C ASN A 43 14.17 0.42 2.76
N ILE A 44 13.71 0.43 4.01
CA ILE A 44 12.28 0.47 4.35
C ILE A 44 11.65 1.76 3.85
N GLU A 45 12.29 2.91 4.03
CA GLU A 45 11.82 4.21 3.55
C GLU A 45 11.62 4.21 2.03
N ASN A 46 12.62 3.73 1.28
CA ASN A 46 12.52 3.61 -0.18
C ASN A 46 11.37 2.68 -0.61
N ARG A 47 11.20 1.54 0.07
CA ARG A 47 10.08 0.62 -0.21
C ARG A 47 8.73 1.25 0.10
N LEU A 48 8.64 2.03 1.18
CA LEU A 48 7.42 2.72 1.57
C LEU A 48 7.03 3.78 0.52
N THR A 49 7.99 4.59 0.06
CA THR A 49 7.76 5.55 -1.03
C THR A 49 7.25 4.87 -2.31
N ASN A 50 7.82 3.72 -2.68
CA ASN A 50 7.34 2.96 -3.84
C ASN A 50 5.90 2.46 -3.65
N VAL A 51 5.56 1.96 -2.44
CA VAL A 51 4.20 1.52 -2.12
C VAL A 51 3.22 2.70 -2.18
N GLU A 52 3.59 3.86 -1.65
CA GLU A 52 2.76 5.07 -1.70
C GLU A 52 2.44 5.48 -3.14
N ASN A 53 3.45 5.45 -4.02
CA ASN A 53 3.26 5.73 -5.45
C ASN A 53 2.31 4.72 -6.10
N THR A 54 2.53 3.41 -5.92
CA THR A 54 1.63 2.38 -6.48
C THR A 54 0.21 2.52 -5.97
N VAL A 55 0.01 2.82 -4.69
CA VAL A 55 -1.33 3.03 -4.13
C VAL A 55 -2.01 4.26 -4.74
N GLN A 56 -1.25 5.33 -4.98
CA GLN A 56 -1.76 6.53 -5.63
C GLN A 56 -2.16 6.26 -7.09
N ASP A 57 -1.37 5.49 -7.84
CA ASP A 57 -1.68 5.10 -9.21
C ASP A 57 -2.96 4.25 -9.28
N ILE A 58 -3.06 3.21 -8.44
CA ILE A 58 -4.26 2.37 -8.32
C ILE A 58 -5.49 3.22 -8.02
N LYS A 59 -5.37 4.23 -7.15
CA LYS A 59 -6.49 5.13 -6.81
C LYS A 59 -6.94 5.98 -7.99
N VAL A 60 -6.02 6.38 -8.87
CA VAL A 60 -6.35 7.10 -10.11
C VAL A 60 -7.05 6.16 -11.08
N GLU A 61 -6.47 4.99 -11.37
CA GLU A 61 -7.04 4.00 -12.27
C GLU A 61 -8.45 3.56 -11.83
N MET A 62 -8.67 3.33 -10.54
CA MET A 62 -9.98 2.98 -10.00
C MET A 62 -11.02 4.10 -10.18
N LYS A 63 -10.61 5.36 -10.11
CA LYS A 63 -11.52 6.50 -10.36
C LYS A 63 -11.90 6.58 -11.83
N GLU A 64 -10.94 6.39 -12.73
CA GLU A 64 -11.15 6.40 -14.18
C GLU A 64 -12.07 5.25 -14.59
N MET A 65 -11.76 4.02 -14.17
CA MET A 65 -12.59 2.84 -14.40
C MET A 65 -14.02 3.03 -13.88
N ARG A 66 -14.19 3.62 -12.70
CA ARG A 66 -15.53 3.93 -12.16
C ARG A 66 -16.28 4.95 -13.02
N ALA A 67 -15.58 5.94 -13.57
CA ALA A 67 -16.19 6.95 -14.43
C ALA A 67 -16.63 6.34 -15.78
N GLU A 68 -15.77 5.53 -16.39
CA GLU A 68 -16.05 4.80 -17.63
C GLU A 68 -17.24 3.85 -17.48
N LEU A 69 -17.21 2.98 -16.45
CA LEU A 69 -18.33 2.06 -16.18
C LEU A 69 -19.64 2.81 -15.96
N LYS A 70 -19.61 3.95 -15.27
CA LYS A 70 -20.81 4.78 -15.08
C LYS A 70 -21.31 5.38 -16.40
N GLN A 71 -20.42 5.76 -17.30
CA GLN A 71 -20.79 6.26 -18.62
C GLN A 71 -21.39 5.14 -19.47
N ASP A 72 -20.79 3.95 -19.47
CA ASP A 72 -21.27 2.83 -20.26
C ASP A 72 -22.62 2.32 -19.77
N ILE A 73 -22.84 2.24 -18.46
CA ILE A 73 -24.16 1.92 -17.88
C ILE A 73 -25.22 2.93 -18.36
N ARG A 74 -24.91 4.23 -18.42
CA ARG A 74 -25.84 5.25 -18.93
C ARG A 74 -26.15 5.07 -20.41
N LYS A 75 -25.17 4.68 -21.23
CA LYS A 75 -25.39 4.39 -22.65
C LYS A 75 -26.31 3.18 -22.80
N VAL A 76 -26.05 2.10 -22.07
CA VAL A 76 -26.89 0.90 -22.06
C VAL A 76 -28.32 1.22 -21.62
N ASP A 77 -28.49 2.01 -20.55
CA ASP A 77 -29.81 2.44 -20.08
C ASP A 77 -30.59 3.24 -21.14
N ALA A 78 -29.90 4.14 -21.84
CA ALA A 78 -30.49 4.90 -22.95
C ALA A 78 -30.87 4.00 -24.14
N GLU A 79 -30.01 3.04 -24.50
CA GLU A 79 -30.30 2.08 -25.57
C GLU A 79 -31.47 1.16 -25.22
N VAL A 80 -31.54 0.66 -23.98
CA VAL A 80 -32.66 -0.16 -23.49
C VAL A 80 -33.96 0.65 -23.48
N THR A 81 -33.91 1.92 -23.08
CA THR A 81 -35.07 2.83 -23.13
C THR A 81 -35.55 3.03 -24.57
N ARG A 82 -34.63 3.27 -25.52
CA ARG A 82 -34.95 3.41 -26.95
C ARG A 82 -35.58 2.13 -27.51
N LEU A 83 -34.97 0.97 -27.26
CA LEU A 83 -35.48 -0.32 -27.73
C LEU A 83 -36.86 -0.63 -27.13
N SER A 84 -37.11 -0.23 -25.88
CA SER A 84 -38.43 -0.40 -25.25
C SER A 84 -39.51 0.45 -25.94
N ALA A 85 -39.18 1.67 -26.36
CA ALA A 85 -40.08 2.52 -27.12
C ALA A 85 -40.36 1.95 -28.51
N GLU A 86 -39.32 1.55 -29.24
CA GLU A 86 -39.46 0.93 -30.57
C GLU A 86 -40.30 -0.36 -30.53
N LEU A 87 -40.19 -1.15 -29.46
CA LEU A 87 -41.01 -2.35 -29.27
C LEU A 87 -42.48 -2.01 -29.00
N LEU A 88 -42.76 -0.93 -28.26
CA LEU A 88 -44.13 -0.47 -28.02
C LEU A 88 -44.77 0.00 -29.33
N ASP A 89 -44.04 0.77 -30.14
CA ASP A 89 -44.51 1.24 -31.44
C ASP A 89 -44.79 0.05 -32.38
N ALA A 90 -43.85 -0.89 -32.50
CA ALA A 90 -44.06 -2.09 -33.31
C ALA A 90 -45.25 -2.94 -32.83
N LYS A 91 -45.48 -3.02 -31.52
CA LYS A 91 -46.64 -3.71 -30.95
C LYS A 91 -47.96 -3.00 -31.29
N ALA A 92 -47.97 -1.67 -31.29
CA ALA A 92 -49.11 -0.88 -31.71
C ALA A 92 -49.43 -1.12 -33.20
N ASP A 93 -48.41 -1.09 -34.05
CA ASP A 93 -48.54 -1.37 -35.49
C ASP A 93 -49.11 -2.77 -35.74
N ILE A 94 -48.60 -3.80 -35.06
CA ILE A 94 -49.13 -5.18 -35.15
C ILE A 94 -50.60 -5.23 -34.74
N THR A 95 -50.99 -4.53 -33.67
CA THR A 95 -52.38 -4.50 -33.18
C THR A 95 -53.31 -3.89 -34.24
N ILE A 96 -52.87 -2.83 -34.91
CA ILE A 96 -53.63 -2.19 -36.00
C ILE A 96 -53.77 -3.16 -37.18
N LEU A 97 -52.70 -3.83 -37.59
CA LEU A 97 -52.75 -4.79 -38.70
C LEU A 97 -53.66 -5.99 -38.41
N GLN A 98 -53.66 -6.50 -37.18
CA GLN A 98 -54.57 -7.58 -36.76
C GLN A 98 -56.04 -7.15 -36.87
N GLN A 99 -56.36 -5.90 -36.49
CA GLN A 99 -57.70 -5.32 -36.64
C GLN A 99 -58.09 -5.17 -38.12
N GLU A 100 -57.21 -4.64 -38.97
CA GLU A 100 -57.49 -4.42 -40.40
C GLU A 100 -57.70 -5.73 -41.17
N LEU A 101 -56.94 -6.78 -40.83
CA LEU A 101 -57.05 -8.09 -41.47
C LEU A 101 -58.15 -8.98 -40.85
N ASN A 102 -58.80 -8.53 -39.77
CA ASN A 102 -59.78 -9.30 -39.01
C ASN A 102 -59.21 -10.65 -38.50
N ILE A 103 -57.91 -10.67 -38.21
CA ILE A 103 -57.18 -11.83 -37.70
C ILE A 103 -57.04 -11.64 -36.19
N ASN A 104 -57.88 -12.33 -35.40
CA ASN A 104 -57.73 -12.44 -33.94
C ASN A 104 -56.62 -13.45 -33.58
#